data_AF-A0A9X2Y0F0-F1
#
_entry.id   AF-A0A9X2Y0F0-F1
#
_cell.length_a   1.000
_cell.length_b   1.000
_cell.length_c   1.000
_cell.angle_alpha   90.00
_cell.angle_beta   90.00
_cell.angle_gamma   90.00
#
_symmetry.space_group_name_H-M   'P 1'
#
loop_
_entity.id
_entity.type
_entity.pdbx_description
1 polymer ?
#
loop_
_entity_poly.entity_id
_entity_poly.type
_entity_poly.pdbx_seq_one_letter_code
_entity_poly.pdbx_strand_id
1 'polypeptide(L)'
;MRHYPKYLVKADDEFDSINFPQLVQDLNQINEASVNVPQTLKAEILISFTKIHSLKHEWINANPMFAELVTTGELPIGNIASLFEASSKNSYFQQQFERFLQQRINS
;
A
#
# COMPACT_ATOMS: atom_id res chain seq x y z
N MET A 1 -13.00 -0.87 -22.34
CA MET A 1 -13.62 -0.04 -21.29
C MET A 1 -12.60 1.02 -20.88
N ARG A 2 -12.99 2.28 -20.70
CA ARG A 2 -12.09 3.31 -20.17
C ARG A 2 -11.94 3.06 -18.66
N HIS A 3 -10.73 2.75 -18.21
CA HIS A 3 -10.41 2.67 -16.79
C HIS A 3 -10.38 4.10 -16.27
N TYR A 4 -11.39 4.50 -15.49
CA TYR A 4 -11.35 5.78 -14.79
C TYR A 4 -10.64 5.54 -13.46
N PRO A 5 -9.58 6.30 -13.17
CA PRO A 5 -8.88 6.13 -11.90
C PRO A 5 -9.84 6.48 -10.76
N LYS A 6 -9.86 5.63 -9.73
CA LYS A 6 -10.71 5.81 -8.54
C LYS A 6 -10.45 7.13 -7.81
N TYR A 7 -9.21 7.62 -7.91
CA TYR A 7 -8.76 8.88 -7.34
C TYR A 7 -8.28 9.83 -8.44
N LEU A 8 -8.43 11.13 -8.20
CA LEU A 8 -7.82 12.17 -9.01
C LEU A 8 -6.71 12.82 -8.18
N VAL A 9 -5.45 12.57 -8.56
CA VAL A 9 -4.27 13.20 -7.97
C VAL A 9 -3.61 14.06 -9.04
N LYS A 10 -3.49 15.36 -8.80
CA LYS A 10 -2.81 16.31 -9.68
C LYS A 10 -1.30 16.25 -9.47
N ALA A 11 -0.56 16.93 -10.34
CA ALA A 11 0.91 16.95 -10.29
C ALA A 11 1.47 17.74 -9.09
N ASP A 12 0.69 18.67 -8.56
CA ASP A 12 1.02 19.57 -7.46
C ASP A 12 0.32 19.21 -6.14
N ASP A 13 -0.51 18.16 -6.13
CA ASP A 13 -1.16 17.69 -4.91
C ASP A 13 -0.13 17.09 -3.94
N GLU A 14 -0.35 17.33 -2.65
CA GLU A 14 0.38 16.68 -1.56
C GLU A 14 -0.47 15.54 -0.97
N PHE A 15 0.20 14.51 -0.43
CA PHE A 15 -0.51 13.45 0.24
C PHE A 15 -0.96 13.90 1.64
N ASP A 16 -2.26 13.78 1.90
CA ASP A 16 -2.83 13.89 3.24
C ASP A 16 -3.86 12.78 3.47
N SER A 17 -3.62 11.95 4.49
CA SER A 17 -4.50 10.84 4.85
C SER A 17 -5.93 11.25 5.19
N ILE A 18 -6.17 12.50 5.60
CA ILE A 18 -7.52 13.02 5.90
C ILE A 18 -8.42 12.97 4.65
N ASN A 19 -7.82 13.12 3.46
CA ASN A 19 -8.55 13.06 2.19
C ASN A 19 -8.90 11.61 1.76
N PHE A 20 -8.38 10.60 2.47
CA PHE A 20 -8.53 9.19 2.11
C PHE A 20 -8.98 8.35 3.32
N PRO A 21 -10.18 8.59 3.88
CA PRO A 21 -10.64 7.87 5.09
C PRO A 21 -10.74 6.35 4.87
N GLN A 22 -11.12 5.90 3.67
CA GLN A 22 -11.19 4.48 3.35
C GLN A 22 -9.79 3.82 3.34
N LEU A 23 -8.76 4.53 2.90
CA LEU A 23 -7.37 4.04 3.00
C LEU A 23 -6.98 3.79 4.45
N VAL A 24 -7.38 4.67 5.38
CA VAL A 24 -7.09 4.50 6.81
C VAL A 24 -7.83 3.27 7.37
N GLN A 25 -9.08 3.04 6.95
CA GLN A 25 -9.82 1.83 7.34
C GLN A 25 -9.15 0.55 6.83
N ASP A 26 -8.74 0.53 5.57
CA ASP A 26 -8.04 -0.60 4.95
C ASP A 26 -6.73 -0.91 5.70
N LEU A 27 -5.96 0.12 6.08
CA LEU A 27 -4.71 -0.06 6.84
C LEU A 27 -4.95 -0.65 8.23
N ASN A 28 -6.01 -0.23 8.92
CA ASN A 28 -6.38 -0.83 10.21
C ASN A 28 -6.72 -2.31 10.04
N GLN A 29 -7.50 -2.67 9.01
CA GLN A 29 -7.83 -4.07 8.71
C GLN A 29 -6.59 -4.90 8.36
N ILE A 30 -5.63 -4.34 7.61
CA ILE A 30 -4.36 -5.01 7.30
C ILE A 30 -3.54 -5.26 8.58
N ASN A 31 -3.49 -4.29 9.49
CA ASN A 31 -2.79 -4.44 10.76
C ASN A 31 -3.45 -5.50 11.65
N GLU A 32 -4.78 -5.50 11.75
CA GLU A 32 -5.54 -6.51 12.49
C GLU A 32 -5.34 -7.92 11.91
N ALA A 33 -5.45 -8.07 10.59
CA ALA A 33 -5.26 -9.35 9.91
C ALA A 33 -3.82 -9.89 10.01
N SER A 34 -2.84 -9.00 10.19
CA SER A 34 -1.42 -9.36 10.25
C SER A 34 -0.81 -9.24 11.64
N VAL A 35 -1.60 -9.08 12.71
CA VAL A 35 -1.09 -8.83 14.08
C VAL A 35 -0.10 -9.90 14.56
N ASN A 36 -0.29 -11.16 14.13
CA ASN A 36 0.57 -12.30 14.49
C ASN A 36 1.71 -12.56 13.50
N VAL A 37 1.84 -11.74 12.46
CA VAL A 37 2.86 -11.85 11.42
C VAL A 37 4.05 -10.97 11.78
N PRO A 38 5.31 -11.44 11.61
CA PRO A 38 6.49 -10.63 11.91
C PRO A 38 6.45 -9.27 11.22
N GLN A 39 6.88 -8.20 11.90
CA GLN A 39 6.88 -6.85 11.32
C GLN A 39 7.92 -6.67 10.20
N THR A 40 8.92 -7.54 10.13
CA THR A 40 10.00 -7.49 9.14
C THR A 40 9.46 -7.32 7.73
N LEU A 41 9.84 -6.21 7.08
CA LEU A 41 9.54 -5.91 5.67
C LEU A 41 8.04 -5.86 5.29
N LYS A 42 7.11 -5.76 6.24
CA LYS A 42 5.68 -5.70 5.91
C LYS A 42 5.36 -4.51 5.00
N ALA A 43 5.85 -3.32 5.35
CA ALA A 43 5.60 -2.12 4.58
C ALA A 43 6.17 -2.22 3.16
N GLU A 44 7.40 -2.72 3.03
CA GLU A 44 8.11 -2.89 1.77
C GLU A 44 7.38 -3.88 0.84
N ILE A 45 6.92 -5.00 1.40
CA ILE A 45 6.11 -5.99 0.67
C ILE A 45 4.80 -5.36 0.19
N LEU A 46 4.07 -4.69 1.08
CA LEU A 46 2.78 -4.06 0.73
C LEU A 46 2.95 -3.00 -0.35
N ILE A 47 3.92 -2.09 -0.18
CA ILE A 47 4.21 -1.02 -1.13
C ILE A 47 4.56 -1.60 -2.49
N SER A 48 5.47 -2.57 -2.54
CA SER A 48 5.92 -3.13 -3.82
C SER A 48 4.81 -3.87 -4.54
N PHE A 49 4.03 -4.68 -3.83
CA PHE A 49 2.93 -5.41 -4.44
C PHE A 49 1.84 -4.48 -4.96
N THR A 50 1.51 -3.40 -4.23
CA THR A 50 0.45 -2.47 -4.62
C THR A 50 0.88 -1.44 -5.65
N LYS A 51 2.17 -1.07 -5.67
CA LYS A 51 2.73 -0.08 -6.61
C LYS A 51 3.12 -0.69 -7.95
N ILE A 52 3.74 -1.87 -7.94
CA ILE A 52 4.34 -2.48 -9.15
C ILE A 52 3.94 -3.95 -9.37
N HIS A 53 3.04 -4.50 -8.55
CA HIS A 53 2.57 -5.89 -8.65
C HIS A 53 3.70 -6.94 -8.71
N SER A 54 4.79 -6.66 -7.99
CA SER A 54 5.97 -7.51 -7.96
C SER A 54 6.55 -7.56 -6.56
N LEU A 55 7.14 -8.70 -6.20
CA LEU A 55 7.82 -8.93 -4.93
C LEU A 55 9.19 -9.55 -5.19
N LYS A 56 10.20 -9.05 -4.49
CA LYS A 56 11.55 -9.64 -4.54
C LYS A 56 11.59 -10.92 -3.72
N HIS A 57 12.33 -11.91 -4.21
CA HIS A 57 12.54 -13.18 -3.48
C HIS A 57 13.11 -12.96 -2.07
N GLU A 58 14.01 -12.00 -1.89
CA GLU A 58 14.56 -11.64 -0.57
C GLU A 58 13.48 -11.23 0.44
N TRP A 59 12.45 -10.49 0.00
CA TRP A 59 11.37 -10.03 0.87
C TRP A 59 10.38 -11.15 1.18
N ILE A 60 10.08 -12.00 0.19
CA ILE A 60 9.25 -13.19 0.40
C ILE A 60 9.93 -14.12 1.42
N ASN A 61 11.23 -14.37 1.30
CA ASN A 61 11.95 -15.24 2.24
C ASN A 61 12.03 -14.66 3.65
N ALA A 62 12.11 -13.34 3.77
CA ALA A 62 12.17 -12.65 5.05
C ALA A 62 10.81 -12.59 5.77
N ASN A 63 9.70 -12.55 5.03
CA ASN A 63 8.35 -12.57 5.60
C ASN A 63 7.34 -13.31 4.69
N PRO A 64 7.42 -14.65 4.64
CA PRO A 64 6.62 -15.44 3.70
C PRO A 64 5.13 -15.36 4.02
N MET A 65 4.77 -15.30 5.30
CA MET A 65 3.37 -15.20 5.73
C MET A 65 2.72 -13.89 5.26
N PHE A 66 3.41 -12.75 5.40
CA PHE A 66 2.85 -11.49 4.94
C PHE A 66 2.79 -11.42 3.41
N ALA A 67 3.82 -11.94 2.72
CA ALA A 67 3.81 -12.03 1.26
C ALA A 67 2.62 -12.87 0.76
N GLU A 68 2.32 -13.98 1.41
CA GLU A 68 1.14 -14.80 1.10
C GLU A 68 -0.16 -13.99 1.26
N LEU A 69 -0.40 -13.40 2.43
CA LEU A 69 -1.62 -12.60 2.70
C LEU A 69 -1.85 -11.48 1.67
N VAL A 70 -0.77 -10.81 1.25
CA VAL A 70 -0.84 -9.73 0.25
C VAL A 70 -1.16 -10.27 -1.14
N THR A 71 -0.65 -11.45 -1.50
CA THR A 71 -0.79 -12.03 -2.84
C THR A 71 -2.06 -12.84 -3.04
N THR A 72 -2.64 -13.41 -1.97
CA THR A 72 -3.90 -14.18 -2.02
C THR A 72 -5.13 -13.30 -2.23
N GLY A 73 -5.00 -11.98 -2.06
CA GLY A 73 -6.11 -11.03 -2.20
C GLY A 73 -7.02 -10.97 -0.96
N GLU A 74 -6.61 -11.56 0.17
CA GLU A 74 -7.35 -11.51 1.43
C GLU A 74 -7.29 -10.14 2.10
N LEU A 75 -6.27 -9.33 1.77
CA LEU A 75 -6.09 -8.00 2.32
C LEU A 75 -6.78 -6.91 1.46
N PRO A 76 -7.39 -5.89 2.11
CA PRO A 76 -8.05 -4.78 1.42
C PRO A 76 -7.03 -3.79 0.84
N ILE A 77 -6.31 -4.18 -0.20
CA ILE A 77 -5.22 -3.37 -0.78
C ILE A 77 -5.68 -2.47 -1.94
N GLY A 78 -6.95 -2.55 -2.32
CA GLY A 78 -7.48 -1.91 -3.52
C GLY A 78 -7.33 -0.39 -3.49
N ASN A 79 -7.58 0.27 -2.35
CA ASN A 79 -7.39 1.72 -2.25
C ASN A 79 -5.92 2.13 -2.34
N ILE A 80 -5.01 1.31 -1.80
CA ILE A 80 -3.57 1.55 -1.87
C ILE A 80 -3.10 1.48 -3.33
N ALA A 81 -3.47 0.41 -4.04
CA ALA A 81 -3.14 0.22 -5.45
C ALA A 81 -3.73 1.35 -6.33
N SER A 82 -5.01 1.68 -6.16
CA SER A 82 -5.65 2.77 -6.90
C SER A 82 -4.99 4.13 -6.65
N LEU A 83 -4.48 4.38 -5.44
CA LEU A 83 -3.82 5.65 -5.12
C LEU A 83 -2.41 5.72 -5.73
N PHE A 84 -1.68 4.60 -5.77
CA PHE A 84 -0.41 4.52 -6.52
C PHE A 84 -0.60 4.74 -8.02
N GLU A 85 -1.65 4.15 -8.60
CA GLU A 85 -2.00 4.34 -10.00
C GLU A 85 -2.34 5.81 -10.30
N ALA A 86 -3.21 6.40 -9.49
CA ALA A 86 -3.63 7.80 -9.66
C ALA A 86 -2.47 8.79 -9.49
N SER A 87 -1.53 8.50 -8.59
CA SER A 87 -0.36 9.34 -8.32
C SER A 87 0.88 8.99 -9.17
N SER A 88 0.76 8.12 -10.18
CA SER A 88 1.88 7.64 -11.01
C SER A 88 2.74 8.75 -11.67
N LYS A 89 2.16 9.94 -11.89
CA LYS A 89 2.85 11.12 -12.45
C LYS A 89 3.27 12.15 -11.40
N ASN A 90 2.94 11.95 -10.13
CA ASN A 90 3.29 12.83 -9.02
C ASN A 90 4.23 12.08 -8.05
N SER A 91 5.53 12.18 -8.32
CA SER A 91 6.56 11.51 -7.50
C SER A 91 6.62 12.03 -6.06
N TYR A 92 6.32 13.31 -5.84
CA TYR A 92 6.30 13.91 -4.51
C TYR A 92 5.17 13.32 -3.66
N PHE A 93 3.97 13.19 -4.23
CA PHE A 93 2.85 12.49 -3.60
C PHE A 93 3.21 11.04 -3.28
N GLN A 94 3.79 10.30 -4.24
CA GLN A 94 4.17 8.90 -4.00
C GLN A 94 5.16 8.74 -2.84
N GLN A 95 6.18 9.60 -2.75
CA GLN A 95 7.15 9.55 -1.65
C GLN A 95 6.49 9.80 -0.28
N GLN A 96 5.57 10.76 -0.20
CA GLN A 96 4.83 11.02 1.03
C GLN A 96 3.91 9.86 1.40
N PHE A 97 3.23 9.28 0.40
CA PHE A 97 2.36 8.14 0.61
C PHE A 97 3.13 6.90 1.06
N GLU A 98 4.28 6.59 0.45
CA GLU A 98 5.15 5.49 0.88
C GLU A 98 5.62 5.66 2.33
N ARG A 99 6.04 6.87 2.71
CA ARG A 99 6.44 7.17 4.10
C ARG A 99 5.28 6.98 5.07
N PHE A 100 4.08 7.40 4.69
CA PHE A 100 2.88 7.19 5.51
C PHE A 100 2.59 5.70 5.70
N LEU A 101 2.66 4.89 4.63
CA LEU A 101 2.46 3.45 4.70
C LEU A 101 3.51 2.78 5.61
N GLN A 102 4.78 3.17 5.49
CA GLN A 102 5.86 2.70 6.36
C GLN A 102 5.61 3.00 7.83
N GLN A 103 5.08 4.18 8.15
CA GLN A 103 4.73 4.54 9.53
C GLN A 103 3.53 3.74 10.04
N ARG A 104 2.55 3.45 9.19
CA ARG A 104 1.29 2.80 9.58
C ARG A 104 1.36 1.27 9.70
N ILE A 105 2.17 0.62 8.88
CA ILE A 105 2.28 -0.85 8.83
C ILE A 105 3.37 -1.38 9.79
N ASN A 106 4.31 -0.54 10.21
CA ASN A 106 5.36 -0.88 11.18
C ASN A 106 4.95 -0.62 12.65
N SER A 107 3.72 -0.18 12.90
CA SER A 107 3.20 0.10 14.25
C SER A 107 2.65 -1.14 14.94
#